data_AF-A0A7X1ZJQ6-F1
#
_entry.id   AF-A0A7X1ZJQ6-F1
#
_cell.length_a   1.000
_cell.length_b   1.000
_cell.length_c   1.000
_cell.angle_alpha   90.00
_cell.angle_beta   90.00
_cell.angle_gamma   90.00
#
_symmetry.space_group_name_H-M   'P 1'
#
loop_
_entity.id
_entity.type
_entity.pdbx_description
1 polymer ?
#
loop_
_entity_poly.entity_id
_entity_poly.type
_entity_poly.pdbx_seq_one_letter_code
_entity_poly.pdbx_strand_id
1 'polypeptide(L)'
;MRFFGKTHIDFIGLRRKAFLLSGIIIAIGITSIVLKGGLKLGLDFTGGIEVHLKFDKTPSVARIRSGLAKIGLGEAIIQQYGGKEENLVLIKYKVEEASQEIASEIRNN
;
A
#
# COMPACT_ATOMS: atom_id res chain seq x y z
N MET A 1 -16.53 44.37 0.59
CA MET A 1 -15.46 44.53 1.61
C MET A 1 -14.26 43.72 1.16
N ARG A 2 -13.06 44.31 1.05
CA ARG A 2 -11.81 43.58 0.76
C ARG A 2 -11.24 43.10 2.08
N PHE A 3 -11.32 41.79 2.34
CA PHE A 3 -10.91 41.21 3.63
C PHE A 3 -9.38 41.10 3.82
N PHE A 4 -8.59 41.29 2.76
CA PHE A 4 -7.14 41.21 2.83
C PHE A 4 -6.48 42.46 2.24
N GLY A 5 -5.70 43.15 3.09
CA GLY A 5 -4.87 44.29 2.71
C GLY A 5 -3.62 43.88 1.92
N LYS A 6 -2.75 44.84 1.60
CA LYS A 6 -1.46 44.56 0.95
C LYS A 6 -0.56 43.79 1.91
N THR A 7 -0.37 42.49 1.66
CA THR A 7 0.48 41.62 2.49
C THR A 7 1.94 41.74 2.05
N HIS A 8 2.81 42.17 2.97
CA HIS A 8 4.25 42.26 2.78
C HIS A 8 4.93 41.20 3.66
N ILE A 9 5.06 39.97 3.16
CA ILE A 9 5.74 38.87 3.85
C ILE A 9 7.06 38.60 3.13
N ASP A 10 8.17 38.62 3.86
CA ASP A 10 9.48 38.27 3.35
C ASP A 10 9.69 36.74 3.37
N PHE A 11 9.15 36.07 2.36
CA PHE A 11 9.33 34.63 2.18
C PHE A 11 10.80 34.22 1.98
N ILE A 12 11.62 35.11 1.40
CA ILE A 12 13.03 34.83 1.12
C ILE A 12 13.85 34.85 2.42
N GLY A 13 13.59 35.80 3.31
CA GLY A 13 14.19 35.86 4.64
C GLY A 13 13.82 34.64 5.51
N LEU A 14 12.58 34.14 5.41
CA LEU A 14 12.11 33.01 6.21
C LEU A 14 12.54 31.63 5.67
N ARG A 15 13.07 31.55 4.44
CA ARG A 15 13.37 30.26 3.76
C ARG A 15 14.22 29.31 4.60
N ARG A 16 15.21 29.83 5.35
CA ARG A 16 16.11 28.98 6.16
C ARG A 16 15.36 28.31 7.31
N LYS A 17 14.46 29.04 7.97
CA LYS A 17 13.60 28.49 9.03
C LYS A 17 12.61 27.48 8.47
N ALA A 18 12.03 27.77 7.31
CA ALA A 18 11.14 26.84 6.62
C ALA A 18 11.86 25.54 6.23
N PHE A 19 13.05 25.62 5.64
CA PHE A 19 13.85 24.43 5.29
C PHE A 19 14.26 23.61 6.52
N LEU A 20 14.63 24.26 7.63
CA LEU A 20 14.94 23.55 8.87
C LEU A 20 13.73 22.78 9.40
N LEU A 21 12.57 23.44 9.45
CA LEU A 21 11.32 22.80 9.87
C LEU A 21 10.94 21.64 8.95
N SER A 22 11.01 21.83 7.63
CA SER A 22 10.77 20.74 6.67
C SER A 22 11.74 19.59 6.85
N GLY A 23 13.03 19.88 7.07
CA GLY A 23 14.06 18.87 7.32
C GLY A 23 13.77 18.03 8.56
N ILE A 24 13.34 18.67 9.65
CA ILE A 24 12.93 17.97 10.89
C ILE A 24 11.74 17.05 10.61
N ILE A 25 10.71 17.54 9.92
CA ILE A 25 9.51 16.73 9.58
C ILE A 25 9.90 15.53 8.72
N ILE A 26 10.75 15.72 7.71
CA ILE A 26 11.25 14.65 6.85
C ILE A 26 12.04 13.63 7.68
N ALA A 27 12.93 14.09 8.56
CA ALA A 27 13.74 13.22 9.41
C ALA A 27 12.89 12.38 10.36
N ILE A 28 11.83 12.95 10.95
CA ILE A 28 10.84 12.23 11.75
C ILE A 28 10.14 11.17 10.90
N GLY A 29 9.73 11.51 9.67
CA GLY A 29 9.11 10.57 8.74
C GLY A 29 10.01 9.39 8.41
N ILE A 30 11.27 9.64 8.06
CA ILE A 30 12.27 8.61 7.78
C ILE A 30 12.52 7.74 9.01
N THR A 31 12.70 8.35 10.18
CA THR A 31 12.94 7.63 11.44
C THR A 31 11.75 6.71 11.77
N SER A 32 10.53 7.19 11.57
CA SER A 32 9.31 6.39 11.75
C SER A 32 9.26 5.17 10.81
N ILE A 33 9.69 5.32 9.56
CA ILE A 33 9.75 4.20 8.60
C ILE A 33 10.77 3.16 9.09
N VAL A 34 11.98 3.59 9.46
CA VAL A 34 13.05 2.68 9.91
C VAL A 34 12.64 1.94 11.18
N LEU A 35 12.11 2.63 12.18
CA LEU A 35 11.70 2.03 13.46
C LEU A 35 10.51 1.06 13.32
N LYS A 36 9.68 1.19 12.29
CA LYS A 36 8.51 0.33 12.05
C LYS A 36 8.81 -0.89 11.16
N GLY A 37 10.08 -1.21 10.93
CA GLY A 37 10.49 -2.36 10.12
C GLY A 37 10.60 -2.05 8.62
N GLY A 38 10.77 -0.78 8.26
CA GLY A 38 11.01 -0.36 6.89
C GLY A 38 9.75 -0.01 6.09
N LEU A 39 9.91 0.04 4.76
CA LEU A 39 8.83 0.35 3.84
C LEU A 39 7.87 -0.83 3.74
N LYS A 40 6.56 -0.57 3.80
CA LYS A 40 5.53 -1.56 3.50
C LYS A 40 5.43 -1.74 1.99
N LEU A 41 6.30 -2.58 1.45
CA LEU A 41 6.36 -2.88 0.03
C LEU A 41 5.08 -3.59 -0.44
N GLY A 42 4.56 -3.17 -1.59
CA GLY A 42 3.42 -3.82 -2.25
C GLY A 42 3.87 -5.04 -3.08
N LEU A 43 2.88 -5.75 -3.65
CA LEU A 43 3.12 -6.95 -4.48
C LEU A 43 4.06 -6.71 -5.66
N ASP A 44 4.07 -5.49 -6.23
CA ASP A 44 4.97 -5.12 -7.33
C ASP A 44 6.46 -5.24 -6.96
N PHE A 45 6.79 -5.17 -5.67
CA PHE A 45 8.15 -5.24 -5.16
C PHE A 45 8.43 -6.53 -4.38
N THR A 46 7.41 -7.15 -3.79
CA THR A 46 7.56 -8.40 -3.03
C THR A 46 7.30 -9.65 -3.85
N GLY A 47 6.75 -9.51 -5.05
CA GLY A 47 6.18 -10.63 -5.78
C GLY A 47 4.89 -11.13 -5.14
N GLY A 48 4.16 -11.97 -5.89
CA GLY A 48 2.91 -12.58 -5.45
C GLY A 48 1.85 -12.61 -6.53
N ILE A 49 0.62 -12.89 -6.11
CA ILE A 49 -0.53 -13.04 -7.00
C ILE A 49 -1.58 -12.02 -6.59
N GLU A 50 -2.14 -11.34 -7.59
CA GLU A 50 -3.27 -10.45 -7.46
C GLU A 50 -4.45 -11.00 -8.28
N VAL A 51 -5.59 -11.23 -7.62
CA VAL A 51 -6.80 -11.79 -8.25
C VAL A 51 -7.97 -10.82 -8.08
N HIS A 52 -8.58 -10.46 -9.20
CA HIS A 52 -9.77 -9.62 -9.27
C HIS A 52 -10.99 -10.51 -9.44
N LEU A 53 -11.93 -10.42 -8.50
CA LEU A 53 -13.14 -11.22 -8.47
C LEU A 53 -14.37 -10.31 -8.47
N LYS A 54 -15.37 -10.69 -9.26
CA LYS A 54 -16.71 -10.10 -9.23
C LYS A 54 -17.67 -11.12 -8.66
N PHE A 55 -18.42 -10.76 -7.63
CA PHE A 55 -19.41 -11.63 -7.01
C PHE A 55 -20.83 -11.24 -7.45
N ASP A 56 -21.72 -12.23 -7.56
CA ASP A 56 -23.14 -11.96 -7.89
C ASP A 56 -23.88 -11.24 -6.76
N LYS A 57 -23.42 -11.41 -5.52
CA LYS A 57 -23.99 -10.80 -4.31
C LYS A 57 -22.87 -10.21 -3.47
N THR A 58 -23.17 -9.18 -2.68
CA THR A 58 -22.19 -8.52 -1.81
C THR A 58 -21.51 -9.52 -0.88
N PRO A 59 -20.22 -9.82 -1.10
CA PRO A 59 -19.56 -10.86 -0.37
C PRO A 59 -19.13 -10.34 1.01
N SER A 60 -19.27 -11.19 2.02
CA SER A 60 -18.71 -10.90 3.34
C SER A 60 -17.19 -11.13 3.32
N VAL A 61 -16.42 -10.09 3.63
CA VAL A 61 -14.95 -10.19 3.76
C VAL A 61 -14.56 -11.28 4.76
N ALA A 62 -15.33 -11.45 5.84
CA ALA A 62 -15.08 -12.49 6.84
C ALA A 62 -15.22 -13.90 6.28
N ARG A 63 -16.21 -14.14 5.38
CA ARG A 63 -16.38 -15.43 4.71
C ARG A 63 -15.26 -15.71 3.70
N ILE A 64 -14.84 -14.68 2.95
CA ILE A 64 -13.70 -14.82 2.04
C ILE A 64 -12.45 -15.16 2.85
N ARG A 65 -12.17 -14.42 3.93
CA ARG A 65 -11.02 -14.67 4.80
C ARG A 65 -11.01 -16.08 5.40
N SER A 66 -12.15 -16.55 5.91
CA SER A 66 -12.23 -17.90 6.47
C SER A 66 -12.08 -18.99 5.41
N GLY A 67 -12.54 -18.75 4.17
CA GLY A 67 -12.29 -19.64 3.04
C GLY A 67 -10.81 -19.70 2.66
N LEU A 68 -10.17 -18.54 2.51
CA LEU A 68 -8.74 -18.45 2.18
C LEU A 68 -7.85 -19.04 3.27
N ALA A 69 -8.22 -18.86 4.55
CA ALA A 69 -7.48 -19.46 5.67
C ALA A 69 -7.44 -21.00 5.62
N LYS A 70 -8.49 -21.65 5.13
CA LYS A 70 -8.55 -23.12 5.00
C LYS A 70 -7.56 -23.68 3.98
N ILE A 71 -7.16 -22.87 3.00
CA ILE A 71 -6.23 -23.26 1.93
C ILE A 71 -4.82 -22.67 2.15
N GLY A 72 -4.52 -22.20 3.35
CA GLY A 72 -3.21 -21.63 3.69
C GLY A 72 -3.00 -20.18 3.24
N LEU A 73 -4.00 -19.52 2.64
CA LEU A 73 -3.95 -18.13 2.18
C LEU A 73 -4.53 -17.13 3.19
N GLY A 74 -4.45 -17.44 4.49
CA GLY A 74 -5.06 -16.63 5.56
C GLY A 74 -4.50 -15.21 5.67
N GLU A 75 -3.27 -15.00 5.21
CA GLU A 75 -2.59 -13.69 5.21
C GLU A 75 -2.90 -12.85 3.97
N ALA A 76 -3.75 -13.34 3.06
CA ALA A 76 -4.15 -12.58 1.88
C ALA A 76 -4.85 -11.27 2.28
N ILE A 77 -4.46 -10.19 1.62
CA ILE A 77 -5.11 -8.89 1.75
C ILE A 77 -6.37 -8.91 0.88
N ILE A 78 -7.52 -8.69 1.50
CA ILE A 78 -8.83 -8.66 0.84
C ILE A 78 -9.32 -7.23 0.84
N GLN A 79 -9.58 -6.68 -0.34
CA GLN A 79 -10.01 -5.29 -0.52
C GLN A 79 -11.23 -5.25 -1.44
N GLN A 80 -12.31 -4.59 -0.99
CA GLN A 80 -13.45 -4.29 -1.86
C GLN A 80 -13.17 -2.99 -2.61
N TYR A 81 -13.54 -2.92 -3.88
CA TYR A 81 -13.39 -1.73 -4.72
C TYR A 81 -14.62 -1.53 -5.62
N GLY A 82 -14.74 -0.36 -6.25
CA GLY A 82 -15.92 0.00 -7.04
C GLY A 82 -17.14 0.35 -6.18
N GLY A 83 -18.29 0.52 -6.85
CA GLY A 83 -19.58 0.72 -6.19
C GLY A 83 -20.06 -0.53 -5.46
N LYS A 84 -20.84 -0.36 -4.38
CA LYS A 84 -21.36 -1.49 -3.58
C LYS A 84 -22.14 -2.50 -4.40
N GLU A 85 -22.81 -2.06 -5.46
CA GLU A 85 -23.60 -2.89 -6.38
C GLU A 85 -22.73 -3.77 -7.29
N GLU A 86 -21.47 -3.37 -7.53
CA GLU A 86 -20.57 -4.05 -8.46
C GLU A 86 -19.91 -5.29 -7.84
N ASN A 87 -19.91 -5.38 -6.50
CA ASN A 87 -19.42 -6.52 -5.73
C ASN A 87 -18.01 -6.98 -6.14
N LEU A 88 -17.13 -6.01 -6.41
CA LEU A 88 -15.76 -6.28 -6.83
C LEU A 88 -14.85 -6.44 -5.61
N VAL A 89 -14.04 -7.49 -5.63
CA VAL A 89 -13.09 -7.83 -4.57
C VAL A 89 -11.75 -8.14 -5.18
N LEU A 90 -10.73 -7.54 -4.58
CA LEU A 90 -9.33 -7.74 -4.87
C LEU A 90 -8.72 -8.60 -3.77
N ILE A 91 -8.10 -9.71 -4.15
CA ILE A 91 -7.35 -10.58 -3.26
C ILE A 91 -5.88 -10.51 -3.66
N LYS A 92 -5.03 -10.12 -2.71
CA LYS A 92 -3.58 -10.02 -2.88
C LYS A 92 -2.90 -11.02 -1.96
N TYR A 93 -2.05 -11.88 -2.49
CA TYR A 93 -1.27 -12.84 -1.71
C TYR A 93 0.21 -12.77 -2.07
N LYS A 94 1.06 -12.67 -1.06
CA LYS A 94 2.51 -12.63 -1.20
C LYS A 94 3.03 -14.05 -1.37
N VAL A 95 3.75 -14.32 -2.44
CA VAL A 95 4.41 -15.62 -2.66
C VAL A 95 5.87 -15.41 -2.26
N GLU A 96 6.24 -15.89 -1.07
CA GLU A 96 7.52 -15.54 -0.47
C GLU A 96 8.71 -16.17 -1.23
N GLU A 97 8.59 -17.38 -1.79
CA GLU A 97 9.69 -18.05 -2.50
C GLU A 97 9.16 -19.06 -3.54
N ALA A 98 8.95 -18.65 -4.78
CA ALA A 98 8.69 -19.59 -5.89
C ALA A 98 9.37 -19.19 -7.22
N SER A 99 10.12 -18.09 -7.25
CA SER A 99 10.71 -17.56 -8.47
C SER A 99 12.11 -18.10 -8.77
N GLN A 100 12.86 -18.59 -7.77
CA GLN A 100 14.21 -19.13 -7.99
C GLN A 100 14.18 -20.65 -8.28
N GLU A 101 13.30 -21.40 -7.62
CA GLU A 101 13.23 -22.87 -7.76
C GLU A 101 12.52 -23.31 -9.06
N ILE A 102 11.46 -22.60 -9.47
CA ILE A 102 10.75 -22.87 -10.73
C ILE A 102 11.58 -22.40 -11.94
N ALA A 103 12.36 -21.32 -11.80
CA ALA A 103 13.24 -20.85 -12.87
C ALA A 103 14.42 -21.80 -13.12
N SER A 104 14.88 -22.55 -12.11
CA SER A 104 15.89 -23.59 -12.30
C SER A 104 15.35 -24.87 -12.95
N GLU A 105 14.10 -25.23 -12.66
CA GLU A 105 13.43 -26.39 -13.27
C GLU A 105 13.19 -26.19 -14.78
N ILE A 106 12.81 -24.96 -15.19
CA ILE A 106 12.58 -24.61 -16.60
C ILE A 106 13.89 -24.46 -17.39
N ARG A 107 15.02 -24.15 -16.73
CA ARG A 107 16.32 -24.02 -17.40
C ARG A 107 16.98 -25.37 -17.72
N ASN A 108 16.57 -26.44 -17.03
CA ASN A 108 17.15 -27.78 -17.17
C ASN A 108 16.31 -28.73 -18.05
N ASN A 109 15.27 -28.22 -18.73
CA ASN A 109 14.47 -28.94 -19.72
C ASN A 109 14.36 -28.11 -21.00
#